data_AF-A0A5C4U4C2-F1
#
_entry.id   AF-A0A5C4U4C2-F1
#
_cell.length_a   1.000
_cell.length_b   1.000
_cell.length_c   1.000
_cell.angle_alpha   90.00
_cell.angle_beta   90.00
_cell.angle_gamma   90.00
#
_symmetry.space_group_name_H-M   'P 1'
#
loop_
_entity.id
_entity.type
_entity.pdbx_description
1 polymer ?
#
loop_
_entity_poly.entity_id
_entity_poly.type
_entity_poly.pdbx_seq_one_letter_code
_entity_poly.pdbx_strand_id
1 'polypeptide(L)'
;MGTQIRDTGDRDHRIAQLRARMAAVAGVPSREDGLNVGLSLPVPRRAVTTMGDCPALVVECISQVTQSGGYVGVVGWPDLCVAAIERMEQLVLVPDPGSDPLGVTSVLVEGLDLVVCHSRVPLTLSPVRARPLLGRLRKGKAALVLVGLDVASPALRIDAHISEIRGIERGRGRIDALDIDVRMRTRDGRPARETLTIGRAREHLRAV
;
A
#
# COMPACT_ATOMS: atom_id res chain seq x y z
N MET A 1 3.33 4.51 54.87
CA MET A 1 2.02 4.14 54.30
C MET A 1 1.46 5.39 53.63
N GLY A 2 1.21 5.54 52.34
CA GLY A 2 1.31 4.68 51.16
C GLY A 2 0.77 5.54 50.01
N THR A 3 1.64 6.08 49.16
CA THR A 3 1.25 7.00 48.08
C THR A 3 0.64 6.18 46.94
N GLN A 4 -0.62 6.47 46.63
CA GLN A 4 -1.43 5.72 45.66
C GLN A 4 -0.84 5.79 44.24
N ILE A 5 -0.40 4.63 43.77
CA ILE A 5 -0.18 4.32 42.34
C ILE A 5 -1.56 4.01 41.74
N ARG A 6 -2.30 5.04 41.32
CA ARG A 6 -3.56 4.90 40.56
C ARG A 6 -3.66 6.04 39.53
N ASP A 7 -2.98 5.91 38.39
CA ASP A 7 -3.16 6.85 37.27
C ASP A 7 -2.89 6.22 35.88
N THR A 8 -2.15 5.11 35.78
CA THR A 8 -1.82 4.51 34.47
C THR A 8 -3.03 3.90 33.75
N GLY A 9 -3.90 3.17 34.48
CA GLY A 9 -5.05 2.49 33.89
C GLY A 9 -6.15 3.42 33.36
N ASP A 10 -6.37 4.57 33.99
CA ASP A 10 -7.36 5.57 33.53
C ASP A 10 -6.86 6.32 32.29
N ARG A 11 -5.55 6.62 32.26
CA ARG A 11 -4.91 7.27 31.11
C ARG A 11 -4.91 6.37 29.88
N ASP A 12 -4.59 5.08 30.04
CA ASP A 12 -4.62 4.10 28.95
C ASP A 12 -6.05 3.90 28.41
N HIS A 13 -7.04 3.87 29.30
CA HIS A 13 -8.45 3.77 28.93
C HIS A 13 -8.94 5.02 28.17
N ARG A 14 -8.52 6.22 28.61
CA ARG A 14 -8.79 7.48 27.91
C ARG A 14 -8.14 7.54 26.54
N ILE A 15 -6.89 7.09 26.41
CA ILE A 15 -6.18 7.02 25.14
C ILE A 15 -6.90 6.05 24.18
N ALA A 16 -7.37 4.90 24.67
CA ALA A 16 -8.15 3.96 23.88
C ALA A 16 -9.51 4.56 23.44
N GLN A 17 -10.23 5.24 24.33
CA GLN A 17 -11.49 5.92 23.99
C GLN A 17 -11.29 7.07 22.98
N LEU A 18 -10.22 7.86 23.13
CA LEU A 18 -9.87 8.92 22.17
C LEU A 18 -9.52 8.32 20.80
N ARG A 19 -8.77 7.21 20.75
CA ARG A 19 -8.49 6.48 19.50
C ARG A 19 -9.76 5.98 18.84
N ALA A 20 -10.71 5.41 19.61
CA ALA A 20 -12.00 4.95 19.10
C ALA A 20 -12.86 6.10 18.56
N ARG A 21 -12.92 7.24 19.28
CA ARG A 21 -13.63 8.45 18.81
C ARG A 21 -12.99 9.07 17.57
N MET A 22 -11.67 9.12 17.49
CA MET A 22 -10.96 9.63 16.31
C MET A 22 -11.12 8.71 15.09
N ALA A 23 -11.17 7.39 15.31
CA ALA A 23 -11.47 6.42 14.25
C ALA A 23 -12.88 6.64 13.66
N ALA A 24 -13.86 7.02 14.48
CA ALA A 24 -15.22 7.34 14.03
C ALA A 24 -15.33 8.64 13.21
N VAL A 25 -14.42 9.61 13.42
CA VAL A 25 -14.37 10.87 12.65
C VAL A 25 -13.68 10.68 11.30
N ALA A 26 -12.84 9.66 11.16
CA ALA A 26 -12.30 9.22 9.89
C ALA A 26 -13.27 8.25 9.23
N GLY A 27 -14.33 8.80 8.61
CA GLY A 27 -15.41 8.05 7.93
C GLY A 27 -14.93 6.76 7.25
N VAL A 28 -15.65 5.68 7.51
CA VAL A 28 -15.38 4.36 6.94
C VAL A 28 -15.58 4.45 5.43
N PRO A 29 -14.56 4.19 4.60
CA PRO A 29 -14.73 4.18 3.16
C PRO A 29 -15.70 3.06 2.77
N SER A 30 -16.74 3.43 2.03
CA SER A 30 -17.71 2.53 1.41
C SER A 30 -17.00 1.52 0.51
N ARG A 31 -17.47 0.26 0.51
CA ARG A 31 -16.92 -0.86 -0.29
C ARG A 31 -16.94 -0.61 -1.81
N GLU A 32 -17.72 0.37 -2.27
CA GLU A 32 -17.87 0.80 -3.67
C GLU A 32 -16.80 1.81 -4.13
N ASP A 33 -15.97 2.36 -3.21
CA ASP A 33 -14.90 3.33 -3.49
C ASP A 33 -13.49 2.69 -3.55
N GLY A 34 -13.42 1.37 -3.71
CA GLY A 34 -12.17 0.62 -3.77
C GLY A 34 -11.55 0.60 -5.17
N LEU A 35 -10.24 0.81 -5.25
CA LEU A 35 -9.47 0.56 -6.48
C LEU A 35 -9.09 -0.92 -6.55
N ASN A 36 -9.51 -1.60 -7.62
CA ASN A 36 -9.06 -2.96 -7.90
C ASN A 36 -7.60 -2.94 -8.38
N VAL A 37 -6.74 -3.68 -7.68
CA VAL A 37 -5.30 -3.81 -7.98
C VAL A 37 -4.86 -5.27 -8.14
N GLY A 38 -5.81 -6.18 -8.37
CA GLY A 38 -5.53 -7.63 -8.49
C GLY A 38 -5.43 -8.38 -7.16
N LEU A 39 -5.86 -7.76 -6.05
CA LEU A 39 -5.92 -8.38 -4.72
C LEU A 39 -7.38 -8.68 -4.34
N SER A 40 -7.60 -9.63 -3.42
CA SER A 40 -8.97 -9.95 -2.94
C SER A 40 -9.64 -8.83 -2.15
N LEU A 41 -8.86 -7.88 -1.61
CA LEU A 41 -9.39 -6.63 -1.05
C LEU A 41 -8.97 -5.44 -1.92
N PRO A 42 -9.91 -4.56 -2.30
CA PRO A 42 -9.56 -3.38 -3.07
C PRO A 42 -8.83 -2.36 -2.20
N VAL A 43 -7.95 -1.57 -2.82
CA VAL A 43 -7.23 -0.48 -2.14
C VAL A 43 -8.18 0.71 -1.98
N PRO A 44 -8.46 1.19 -0.76
CA PRO A 44 -9.43 2.25 -0.55
C PRO A 44 -8.96 3.57 -1.19
N ARG A 45 -9.81 4.18 -2.03
CA ARG A 45 -9.58 5.52 -2.56
C ARG A 45 -9.70 6.57 -1.46
N ARG A 46 -9.05 7.71 -1.66
CA ARG A 46 -9.07 8.90 -0.77
C ARG A 46 -8.58 8.58 0.65
N ALA A 47 -7.84 7.49 0.78
CA ALA A 47 -7.33 6.95 2.02
C ALA A 47 -5.91 6.42 1.83
N VAL A 48 -5.20 6.26 2.95
CA VAL A 48 -3.85 5.73 2.97
C VAL A 48 -3.89 4.23 3.16
N THR A 49 -3.18 3.54 2.30
CA THR A 49 -2.78 2.15 2.43
C THR A 49 -1.29 2.10 2.70
N THR A 50 -0.85 1.31 3.68
CA THR A 50 0.58 1.04 3.88
C THR A 50 0.87 -0.35 3.35
N MET A 51 1.92 -0.48 2.55
CA MET A 51 2.32 -1.74 1.95
C MET A 51 3.77 -2.04 2.35
N GLY A 52 4.03 -3.29 2.74
CA GLY A 52 5.38 -3.79 2.96
C GLY A 52 6.22 -3.66 1.69
N ASP A 53 7.54 -3.58 1.85
CA ASP A 53 8.45 -3.42 0.73
C ASP A 53 8.54 -4.70 -0.11
N CYS A 54 7.68 -4.79 -1.12
CA CYS A 54 7.63 -5.87 -2.09
C CYS A 54 7.44 -5.29 -3.51
N PRO A 55 8.54 -4.97 -4.23
CA PRO A 55 8.48 -4.31 -5.54
C PRO A 55 7.64 -5.09 -6.56
N ALA A 56 7.72 -6.42 -6.56
CA ALA A 56 6.96 -7.27 -7.49
C ALA A 56 5.45 -7.09 -7.32
N LEU A 57 4.96 -7.05 -6.07
CA LEU A 57 3.54 -6.79 -5.79
C LEU A 57 3.13 -5.37 -6.21
N VAL A 58 3.98 -4.38 -5.98
CA VAL A 58 3.71 -2.98 -6.38
C VAL A 58 3.59 -2.89 -7.90
N VAL A 59 4.52 -3.49 -8.65
CA VAL A 59 4.49 -3.52 -10.12
C VAL A 59 3.22 -4.21 -10.63
N GLU A 60 2.82 -5.33 -10.02
CA GLU A 60 1.57 -6.01 -10.36
C GLU A 60 0.35 -5.09 -10.12
N CYS A 61 0.27 -4.43 -8.96
CA CYS A 61 -0.79 -3.47 -8.68
C CYS A 61 -0.83 -2.33 -9.72
N ILE A 62 0.33 -1.80 -10.11
CA ILE A 62 0.44 -0.76 -11.15
C ILE A 62 -0.05 -1.30 -12.50
N SER A 63 0.37 -2.51 -12.87
CA SER A 63 -0.05 -3.17 -14.12
C SER A 63 -1.57 -3.32 -14.17
N GLN A 64 -2.19 -3.81 -13.10
CA GLN A 64 -3.65 -4.00 -13.02
C GLN A 64 -4.43 -2.68 -13.19
N VAL A 65 -3.98 -1.61 -12.53
CA VAL A 65 -4.63 -0.29 -12.62
C VAL A 65 -4.49 0.31 -14.02
N THR A 66 -3.30 0.24 -14.60
CA THR A 66 -3.02 0.80 -15.94
C THR A 66 -3.74 0.01 -17.04
N GLN A 67 -3.74 -1.33 -16.99
CA GLN A 67 -4.53 -2.18 -17.88
C GLN A 67 -6.04 -1.86 -17.81
N SER A 68 -6.54 -1.45 -16.65
CA SER A 68 -7.93 -1.01 -16.46
C SER A 68 -8.20 0.42 -16.93
N GLY A 69 -7.23 1.11 -17.53
CA GLY A 69 -7.37 2.48 -18.03
C GLY A 69 -6.96 3.58 -17.04
N GLY A 70 -6.56 3.24 -15.81
CA GLY A 70 -6.22 4.20 -14.76
C GLY A 70 -4.82 4.79 -14.90
N TYR A 71 -4.61 5.96 -14.30
CA TYR A 71 -3.30 6.62 -14.26
C TYR A 71 -2.61 6.44 -12.90
N VAL A 72 -1.30 6.18 -12.92
CA VAL A 72 -0.52 5.85 -11.73
C VAL A 72 0.70 6.75 -11.57
N GLY A 73 0.89 7.26 -10.37
CA GLY A 73 2.08 8.02 -9.99
C GLY A 73 2.98 7.21 -9.06
N VAL A 74 4.30 7.25 -9.28
CA VAL A 74 5.29 6.68 -8.36
C VAL A 74 6.27 7.76 -7.95
N VAL A 75 6.45 7.95 -6.64
CA VAL A 75 7.29 9.00 -6.07
C VAL A 75 8.35 8.37 -5.17
N GLY A 76 9.62 8.75 -5.38
CA GLY A 76 10.73 8.39 -4.50
C GLY A 76 11.23 6.96 -4.65
N TRP A 77 10.97 6.29 -5.78
CA TRP A 77 11.40 4.90 -6.02
C TRP A 77 12.33 4.80 -7.25
N PRO A 78 13.62 5.16 -7.12
CA PRO A 78 14.53 5.24 -8.26
C PRO A 78 14.92 3.88 -8.84
N ASP A 79 14.86 2.82 -8.05
CA ASP A 79 15.23 1.45 -8.41
C ASP A 79 14.02 0.54 -8.73
N LEU A 80 12.81 1.11 -8.86
CA LEU A 80 11.63 0.34 -9.26
C LEU A 80 11.71 -0.08 -10.74
N CYS A 81 11.76 -1.38 -11.00
CA CYS A 81 11.73 -1.91 -12.36
C CYS A 81 10.29 -1.88 -12.93
N VAL A 82 10.06 -1.02 -13.91
CA VAL A 82 8.74 -0.86 -14.58
C VAL A 82 8.63 -1.62 -15.91
N ALA A 83 9.63 -2.43 -16.25
CA ALA A 83 9.72 -3.10 -17.55
C ALA A 83 8.56 -4.08 -17.84
N ALA A 84 7.86 -4.54 -16.80
CA ALA A 84 6.70 -5.41 -16.94
C ALA A 84 5.37 -4.66 -17.19
N ILE A 85 5.37 -3.33 -17.14
CA ILE A 85 4.15 -2.53 -17.31
C ILE A 85 3.99 -2.16 -18.79
N GLU A 86 2.91 -2.64 -19.41
CA GLU A 86 2.66 -2.44 -20.84
C GLU A 86 2.21 -1.01 -21.18
N ARG A 87 1.38 -0.42 -20.33
CA ARG A 87 0.74 0.89 -20.57
C ARG A 87 1.55 2.03 -19.95
N MET A 88 2.77 2.22 -20.43
CA MET A 88 3.70 3.21 -19.88
C MET A 88 3.18 4.66 -20.00
N GLU A 89 2.31 4.95 -20.96
CA GLU A 89 1.70 6.27 -21.15
C GLU A 89 0.78 6.71 -19.99
N GLN A 90 0.40 5.78 -19.11
CA GLN A 90 -0.41 6.05 -17.92
C GLN A 90 0.43 6.24 -16.64
N LEU A 91 1.76 6.19 -16.76
CA LEU A 91 2.67 6.32 -15.62
C LEU A 91 3.25 7.73 -15.51
N VAL A 92 3.28 8.23 -14.28
CA VAL A 92 4.07 9.40 -13.89
C VAL A 92 5.11 8.93 -12.89
N LEU A 93 6.39 8.92 -13.30
CA LEU A 93 7.49 8.51 -12.43
C LEU A 93 8.25 9.75 -11.95
N VAL A 94 8.40 9.88 -10.64
CA VAL A 94 9.26 10.87 -9.98
C VAL A 94 10.28 10.11 -9.12
N PRO A 95 11.40 9.64 -9.73
CA PRO A 95 12.42 8.87 -9.03
C PRO A 95 13.04 9.61 -7.84
N ASP A 96 13.34 10.90 -8.03
CA ASP A 96 13.89 11.80 -7.02
C ASP A 96 12.98 13.03 -6.85
N PRO A 97 12.17 13.07 -5.78
CA PRO A 97 11.29 14.20 -5.51
C PRO A 97 11.99 15.37 -4.80
N GLY A 98 13.30 15.28 -4.56
CA GLY A 98 14.07 16.31 -3.85
C GLY A 98 13.68 16.44 -2.37
N SER A 99 13.60 17.67 -1.88
CA SER A 99 13.44 17.97 -0.44
C SER A 99 12.01 17.83 0.09
N ASP A 100 10.99 17.80 -0.77
CA ASP A 100 9.57 17.69 -0.37
C ASP A 100 8.82 16.55 -1.08
N PRO A 101 9.14 15.29 -0.76
CA PRO A 101 8.44 14.12 -1.30
C PRO A 101 6.93 14.12 -1.01
N LEU A 102 6.50 14.66 0.13
CA LEU A 102 5.08 14.69 0.50
C LEU A 102 4.33 15.76 -0.29
N GLY A 103 4.95 16.90 -0.60
CA GLY A 103 4.39 17.91 -1.50
C GLY A 103 4.18 17.38 -2.91
N VAL A 104 5.19 16.73 -3.49
CA VAL A 104 5.08 16.07 -4.81
C VAL A 104 3.95 15.03 -4.80
N THR A 105 3.92 14.17 -3.78
CA THR A 105 2.85 13.17 -3.62
C THR A 105 1.47 13.83 -3.51
N SER A 106 1.38 14.97 -2.80
CA SER A 106 0.13 15.71 -2.62
C SER A 106 -0.44 16.26 -3.93
N VAL A 107 0.42 16.64 -4.87
CA VAL A 107 -0.01 17.08 -6.21
C VAL A 107 -0.57 15.90 -7.01
N LEU A 108 0.12 14.75 -6.99
CA LEU A 108 -0.29 13.58 -7.78
C LEU A 108 -1.62 12.98 -7.29
N VAL A 109 -1.87 12.94 -5.98
CA VAL A 109 -3.10 12.35 -5.43
C VAL A 109 -4.39 13.09 -5.79
N GLU A 110 -4.29 14.34 -6.27
CA GLU A 110 -5.46 15.11 -6.72
C GLU A 110 -5.95 14.64 -8.10
N GLY A 111 -5.05 14.22 -8.99
CA GLY A 111 -5.37 13.91 -10.39
C GLY A 111 -5.34 12.42 -10.78
N LEU A 112 -4.58 11.59 -10.06
CA LEU A 112 -4.32 10.21 -10.45
C LEU A 112 -5.27 9.20 -9.77
N ASP A 113 -5.26 7.96 -10.25
CA ASP A 113 -6.06 6.86 -9.70
C ASP A 113 -5.33 6.10 -8.60
N LEU A 114 -4.04 5.87 -8.77
CA LEU A 114 -3.14 5.29 -7.78
C LEU A 114 -1.90 6.18 -7.64
N VAL A 115 -1.46 6.41 -6.40
CA VAL A 115 -0.16 7.02 -6.13
C VAL A 115 0.60 6.13 -5.17
N VAL A 116 1.82 5.76 -5.54
CA VAL A 116 2.77 5.04 -4.70
C VAL A 116 3.82 6.05 -4.24
N CYS A 117 3.94 6.25 -2.93
CA CYS A 117 5.02 7.02 -2.33
C CYS A 117 5.94 6.07 -1.58
N HIS A 118 7.19 6.04 -2.01
CA HIS A 118 8.21 5.17 -1.46
C HIS A 118 9.24 5.98 -0.67
N SER A 119 9.72 5.39 0.42
CA SER A 119 10.92 5.86 1.13
C SER A 119 11.83 4.67 1.38
N ARG A 120 13.09 4.80 0.94
CA ARG A 120 14.13 3.80 1.21
C ARG A 120 14.43 3.66 2.71
N VAL A 121 14.27 4.74 3.47
CA VAL A 121 14.46 4.74 4.92
C VAL A 121 13.07 4.59 5.58
N PRO A 122 12.84 3.55 6.38
CA PRO A 122 11.60 3.37 7.11
C PRO A 122 11.27 4.61 7.95
N LEU A 123 10.08 5.18 7.74
CA LEU A 123 9.66 6.40 8.45
C LEU A 123 8.16 6.38 8.78
N THR A 124 7.84 6.56 10.06
CA THR A 124 6.47 6.83 10.49
C THR A 124 6.18 8.33 10.45
N LEU A 125 5.23 8.73 9.62
CA LEU A 125 4.78 10.12 9.52
C LEU A 125 3.95 10.50 10.74
N SER A 126 4.35 11.59 11.40
CA SER A 126 3.53 12.18 12.45
C SER A 126 2.21 12.74 11.87
N PRO A 127 1.13 12.84 12.67
CA PRO A 127 -0.12 13.43 12.22
C PRO A 127 0.05 14.83 11.61
N VAL A 128 0.96 15.63 12.16
CA VAL A 128 1.28 16.97 11.66
C VAL A 128 1.89 16.91 10.25
N ARG A 129 2.85 16.02 10.02
CA ARG A 129 3.51 15.85 8.71
C ARG A 129 2.56 15.25 7.66
N ALA A 130 1.69 14.33 8.06
CA ALA A 130 0.75 13.69 7.13
C ALA A 130 -0.46 14.58 6.78
N ARG A 131 -0.85 15.51 7.65
CA ARG A 131 -2.10 16.28 7.53
C ARG A 131 -2.28 17.01 6.19
N PRO A 132 -1.27 17.73 5.63
CA PRO A 132 -1.44 18.41 4.34
C PRO A 132 -1.75 17.43 3.20
N LEU A 133 -0.98 16.34 3.11
CA LEU A 133 -1.16 15.27 2.14
C LEU A 133 -2.53 14.60 2.28
N LEU A 134 -2.93 14.24 3.50
CA LEU A 134 -4.24 13.66 3.76
C LEU A 134 -5.40 14.61 3.41
N GLY A 135 -5.18 15.91 3.57
CA GLY A 135 -6.14 16.94 3.16
C GLY A 135 -6.35 16.98 1.64
N ARG A 136 -5.28 16.87 0.85
CA ARG A 136 -5.35 16.80 -0.62
C ARG A 136 -5.92 15.47 -1.10
N LEU A 137 -5.46 14.36 -0.53
CA LEU A 137 -5.94 13.00 -0.83
C LEU A 137 -7.46 12.88 -0.67
N ARG A 138 -8.04 13.49 0.37
CA ARG A 138 -9.49 13.51 0.57
C ARG A 138 -10.25 14.31 -0.48
N LYS A 139 -9.63 15.29 -1.14
CA LYS A 139 -10.26 16.09 -2.21
C LYS A 139 -10.15 15.42 -3.58
N GLY A 140 -9.11 14.63 -3.80
CA GLY A 140 -8.90 13.88 -5.04
C GLY A 140 -9.69 12.57 -5.12
N LYS A 141 -9.27 11.71 -6.05
CA LYS A 141 -9.83 10.36 -6.27
C LYS A 141 -8.80 9.23 -6.07
N ALA A 142 -7.54 9.56 -5.79
CA ALA A 142 -6.47 8.58 -5.75
C ALA A 142 -6.60 7.61 -4.56
N ALA A 143 -6.21 6.36 -4.77
CA ALA A 143 -5.73 5.48 -3.70
C ALA A 143 -4.24 5.82 -3.44
N LEU A 144 -3.86 6.08 -2.19
CA LEU A 144 -2.46 6.33 -1.83
C LEU A 144 -1.85 5.10 -1.16
N VAL A 145 -0.80 4.56 -1.74
CA VAL A 145 0.01 3.47 -1.18
C VAL A 145 1.34 4.04 -0.69
N LEU A 146 1.64 3.79 0.58
CA LEU A 146 2.91 4.14 1.22
C LEU A 146 3.77 2.89 1.34
N VAL A 147 4.99 2.92 0.80
CA VAL A 147 5.98 1.84 0.91
C VAL A 147 7.22 2.36 1.62
N GLY A 148 7.67 1.68 2.67
CA GLY A 148 8.71 2.21 3.57
C GLY A 148 8.29 3.46 4.36
N LEU A 149 7.02 3.85 4.27
CA LEU A 149 6.39 4.94 5.02
C LEU A 149 5.19 4.37 5.78
N ASP A 150 4.98 4.84 7.01
CA ASP A 150 3.83 4.47 7.83
C ASP A 150 3.09 5.69 8.37
N VAL A 151 1.83 5.49 8.74
CA VAL A 151 0.98 6.47 9.42
C VAL A 151 0.30 5.79 10.62
N ALA A 152 -0.14 6.58 11.59
CA ALA A 152 -0.74 6.02 12.81
C ALA A 152 -2.01 5.18 12.57
N SER A 153 -2.77 5.46 11.51
CA SER A 153 -4.06 4.80 11.25
C SER A 153 -4.38 4.70 9.76
N PRO A 154 -3.66 3.85 8.99
CA PRO A 154 -4.01 3.61 7.60
C PRO A 154 -5.37 2.92 7.50
N ALA A 155 -6.04 3.07 6.36
CA ALA A 155 -7.31 2.39 6.10
C ALA A 155 -7.10 0.89 5.78
N LEU A 156 -5.97 0.57 5.16
CA LEU A 156 -5.55 -0.79 4.82
C LEU A 156 -4.05 -0.94 5.08
N ARG A 157 -3.66 -2.05 5.70
CA ARG A 157 -2.26 -2.50 5.79
C ARG A 157 -2.11 -3.75 4.94
N ILE A 158 -1.08 -3.78 4.10
CA ILE A 158 -0.73 -4.91 3.24
C ILE A 158 0.69 -5.34 3.58
N ASP A 159 0.88 -6.53 4.11
CA ASP A 159 2.19 -7.14 4.28
C ASP A 159 2.38 -8.19 3.18
N ALA A 160 3.52 -8.16 2.50
CA ALA A 160 3.79 -9.05 1.38
C ALA A 160 5.23 -9.55 1.40
N HIS A 161 5.43 -10.81 1.06
CA HIS A 161 6.75 -11.42 0.90
C HIS A 161 6.71 -12.48 -0.19
N ILE A 162 7.81 -12.61 -0.94
CA ILE A 162 7.96 -13.65 -1.95
C ILE A 162 8.10 -14.99 -1.22
N SER A 163 7.18 -15.92 -1.48
CA SER A 163 7.19 -17.26 -0.90
C SER A 163 7.84 -18.29 -1.82
N GLU A 164 7.77 -18.09 -3.15
CA GLU A 164 8.37 -19.00 -4.13
C GLU A 164 8.88 -18.23 -5.37
N ILE A 165 10.00 -18.69 -5.94
CA ILE A 165 10.54 -18.22 -7.22
C ILE A 165 10.65 -19.42 -8.16
N ARG A 166 10.11 -19.30 -9.38
CA ARG A 166 10.08 -20.37 -10.39
C ARG A 166 10.87 -20.01 -11.64
N GLY A 167 11.12 -21.02 -12.48
CA GLY A 167 11.83 -20.88 -13.75
C GLY A 167 13.35 -20.92 -13.66
N ILE A 168 13.90 -21.13 -12.46
CA ILE A 168 15.35 -21.30 -12.22
C ILE A 168 15.63 -22.77 -11.91
N GLU A 169 16.60 -23.35 -12.62
CA GLU A 169 17.10 -24.71 -12.38
C GLU A 169 18.63 -24.70 -12.24
N ARG A 170 19.23 -25.86 -11.95
CA ARG A 170 20.70 -25.96 -11.89
C ARG A 170 21.31 -25.71 -13.27
N GLY A 171 22.06 -24.62 -13.40
CA GLY A 171 22.83 -24.29 -14.62
C GLY A 171 22.02 -23.77 -15.80
N ARG A 172 20.69 -23.61 -15.67
CA ARG A 172 19.82 -22.96 -16.68
C ARG A 172 18.62 -22.29 -16.02
N GLY A 173 17.97 -21.39 -16.74
CA GLY A 173 16.65 -20.88 -16.37
C GLY A 173 16.51 -19.36 -16.50
N ARG A 174 15.26 -18.92 -16.45
CA ARG A 174 14.86 -17.52 -16.36
C ARG A 174 13.69 -17.46 -15.40
N ILE A 175 13.70 -16.51 -14.47
CA ILE A 175 12.54 -16.27 -13.60
C ILE A 175 11.33 -16.03 -14.49
N ASP A 176 10.37 -16.94 -14.43
CA ASP A 176 9.15 -16.89 -15.23
C ASP A 176 7.90 -16.76 -14.36
N ALA A 177 8.01 -17.01 -13.04
CA ALA A 177 6.96 -16.70 -12.08
C ALA A 177 7.47 -16.51 -10.65
N LEU A 178 6.67 -15.79 -9.86
CA LEU A 178 6.84 -15.54 -8.43
C LEU A 178 5.52 -15.83 -7.72
N ASP A 179 5.57 -16.51 -6.58
CA ASP A 179 4.44 -16.55 -5.65
C ASP A 179 4.70 -15.59 -4.49
N ILE A 180 3.70 -14.79 -4.16
CA ILE A 180 3.76 -13.76 -3.13
C ILE A 180 2.66 -14.03 -2.11
N ASP A 181 3.06 -14.23 -0.87
CA ASP A 181 2.13 -14.35 0.25
C ASP A 181 1.74 -12.96 0.74
N VAL A 182 0.47 -12.61 0.57
CA VAL A 182 -0.10 -11.31 0.90
C VAL A 182 -1.02 -11.42 2.11
N ARG A 183 -0.84 -10.55 3.09
CA ARG A 183 -1.72 -10.39 4.25
C ARG A 183 -2.28 -8.99 4.26
N MET A 184 -3.60 -8.89 4.36
CA MET A 184 -4.31 -7.61 4.31
C MET A 184 -5.12 -7.41 5.57
N ARG A 185 -5.01 -6.22 6.16
CA ARG A 185 -5.72 -5.83 7.39
C ARG A 185 -6.37 -4.47 7.20
N THR A 186 -7.69 -4.45 7.17
CA THR A 186 -8.47 -3.21 7.30
C THR A 186 -8.62 -2.83 8.78
N ARG A 187 -9.12 -1.62 9.05
CA ARG A 187 -9.30 -1.13 10.42
C ARG A 187 -10.26 -1.99 11.26
N ASP A 188 -11.39 -2.36 10.69
CA ASP A 188 -12.53 -2.98 11.39
C ASP A 188 -12.86 -4.39 10.86
N GLY A 189 -12.12 -4.87 9.85
CA GLY A 189 -12.40 -6.13 9.18
C GLY A 189 -11.58 -7.31 9.68
N ARG A 190 -12.02 -8.51 9.30
CA ARG A 190 -11.21 -9.72 9.46
C ARG A 190 -9.98 -9.64 8.54
N PRO A 191 -8.80 -10.07 9.02
CA PRO A 191 -7.63 -10.13 8.16
C PRO A 191 -7.89 -11.09 6.99
N ALA A 192 -7.48 -10.68 5.79
CA ALA A 192 -7.47 -11.53 4.60
C ALA A 192 -6.05 -11.99 4.31
N ARG A 193 -5.90 -13.19 3.75
CA ARG A 193 -4.63 -13.72 3.28
C ARG A 193 -4.86 -14.39 1.93
N GLU A 194 -3.94 -14.17 1.02
CA GLU A 194 -3.92 -14.85 -0.28
C GLU A 194 -2.48 -15.08 -0.74
N THR A 195 -2.32 -15.97 -1.71
CA THR A 195 -1.07 -16.14 -2.44
C THR A 195 -1.30 -15.69 -3.87
N LEU A 196 -0.55 -14.68 -4.29
CA LEU A 196 -0.62 -14.10 -5.62
C LEU A 196 0.52 -14.67 -6.47
N THR A 197 0.19 -15.22 -7.62
CA THR A 197 1.17 -15.65 -8.61
C THR A 197 1.35 -14.56 -9.66
N ILE A 198 2.57 -14.05 -9.81
CA ILE A 198 2.96 -13.15 -10.90
C ILE A 198 3.74 -13.96 -11.93
N GLY A 199 3.45 -13.79 -13.22
CA GLY A 199 4.12 -14.49 -14.32
C GLY A 199 3.36 -15.72 -14.82
N ARG A 200 4.08 -16.74 -15.30
CA ARG A 200 3.46 -17.97 -15.82
C ARG A 200 2.72 -18.73 -14.70
N ALA A 201 1.46 -19.05 -14.96
CA ALA A 201 0.66 -19.89 -14.08
C ALA A 201 1.29 -21.28 -13.95
N ARG A 202 1.13 -21.92 -12.79
CA ARG A 202 1.48 -23.33 -12.61
C ARG A 202 0.73 -24.17 -13.64
N GLU A 203 1.45 -24.85 -14.52
CA GLU A 203 0.88 -26.00 -15.22
C GLU A 203 0.62 -27.07 -14.16
N HIS A 204 -0.65 -27.29 -13.81
CA HIS A 204 -1.02 -28.41 -12.96
C HIS A 204 -0.55 -29.68 -13.66
N LEU A 205 0.46 -30.36 -13.10
CA LEU A 205 0.73 -31.74 -13.45
C LEU A 205 -0.57 -32.51 -13.15
N ARG A 206 -1.32 -32.87 -14.20
CA ARG A 206 -2.38 -33.86 -14.07
C ARG A 206 -1.68 -35.12 -13.58
N ALA A 207 -1.98 -35.53 -12.34
CA ALA A 207 -1.62 -36.86 -11.88
C ALA A 207 -2.22 -37.86 -12.87
N VAL A 208 -1.35 -38.68 -13.46
CA VAL A 208 -1.70 -39.83 -14.31
C VAL A 208 -2.00 -41.02 -13.41
#